data_AF-M6GJ07-F1
#
_entry.id   AF-M6GJ07-F1
#
_cell.length_a   1.000
_cell.length_b   1.000
_cell.length_c   1.000
_cell.angle_alpha   90.00
_cell.angle_beta   90.00
_cell.angle_gamma   90.00
#
_symmetry.space_group_name_H-M   'P 1'
#
loop_
_entity.id
_entity.type
_entity.pdbx_description
1 polymer ?
#
loop_
_entity_poly.entity_id
_entity_poly.type
_entity_poly.pdbx_seq_one_letter_code
_entity_poly.pdbx_strand_id
1 'polypeptide(L)'
;MNSKFQFEDEIHIDSFFVRKDVTDEVFLKEKETKECAYSLFDLVSRKNLPPRFTSNLCSHPRDCSYPDICLARKVPGDIFTLREGKAESLKFYKQGILYLKDIQETENLTARQKTQVQTMQTGKPFINQKVFTELFEKYVIQSIF
;
A
#
# COMPACT_ATOMS: atom_id res chain seq x y z
N MET A 1 29.65 11.10 16.54
CA MET A 1 31.07 11.10 16.16
C MET A 1 31.51 12.54 15.93
N ASN A 2 32.72 12.91 16.35
CA ASN A 2 33.23 14.26 16.11
C ASN A 2 33.63 14.42 14.64
N SER A 3 32.88 15.20 13.87
CA SER A 3 33.17 15.43 12.45
C SER A 3 34.46 16.23 12.21
N LYS A 4 35.08 16.76 13.26
CA LYS A 4 36.35 17.50 13.22
C LYS A 4 37.55 16.68 13.72
N PHE A 5 37.36 15.38 14.02
CA PHE A 5 38.44 14.51 14.47
C PHE A 5 39.50 14.34 13.36
N GLN A 6 40.78 14.42 13.74
CA GLN A 6 41.92 14.12 12.89
C GLN A 6 42.69 12.95 13.50
N PHE A 7 43.05 11.97 12.67
CA PHE A 7 43.77 10.78 13.09
C PHE A 7 45.28 11.03 13.00
N GLU A 8 45.99 10.84 14.12
CA GLU A 8 47.44 11.04 14.25
C GLU A 8 48.09 9.73 14.76
N ASP A 9 47.96 8.66 13.97
CA ASP A 9 48.50 7.31 14.20
C ASP A 9 47.95 6.54 15.43
N GLU A 10 47.37 7.22 16.41
CA GLU A 10 46.63 6.63 17.54
C GLU A 10 45.22 7.21 17.67
N ILE A 11 44.27 6.39 18.15
CA ILE A 11 42.90 6.85 18.42
C ILE A 11 42.83 7.44 19.83
N HIS A 12 42.75 8.76 19.90
CA HIS A 12 42.42 9.46 21.14
C HIS A 12 40.89 9.48 21.31
N ILE A 13 40.37 8.59 22.17
CA ILE A 13 38.94 8.39 22.41
C ILE A 13 38.22 9.71 22.76
N ASP A 14 38.87 10.57 23.57
CA ASP A 14 38.31 11.83 24.05
C ASP A 14 38.14 12.89 22.95
N SER A 15 38.92 12.82 21.86
CA SER A 15 38.77 13.70 20.70
C SER A 15 37.91 13.08 19.59
N PHE A 16 37.79 11.75 19.57
CA PHE A 16 36.98 10.99 18.61
C PHE A 16 35.47 11.10 18.87
N PHE A 17 35.07 11.10 20.15
CA PHE A 17 33.68 11.24 20.55
C PHE A 17 33.33 12.67 20.99
N VAL A 18 32.11 13.10 20.69
CA VAL A 18 31.55 14.33 21.24
C VAL A 18 30.75 13.96 22.47
N ARG A 19 31.19 14.42 23.65
CA ARG A 19 30.38 14.37 24.87
C ARG A 19 29.48 15.60 24.89
N LYS A 20 28.17 15.37 24.78
CA LYS A 20 27.16 16.41 24.91
C LYS A 20 26.27 16.07 26.10
N ASP A 21 26.11 17.01 27.02
CA ASP A 21 25.06 16.92 28.02
C ASP A 21 23.72 17.19 27.32
N VAL A 22 22.77 16.26 27.48
CA VAL A 22 21.44 16.33 26.88
C VAL A 22 20.34 16.38 27.95
N THR A 23 20.70 16.63 29.21
CA THR A 23 19.78 16.64 30.36
C THR A 23 18.58 17.55 30.13
N ASP A 24 18.81 18.79 29.70
CA ASP A 24 17.72 19.74 29.42
C ASP A 24 16.84 19.29 28.24
N GLU A 25 17.44 18.72 27.19
CA GLU A 25 16.71 18.18 26.03
C GLU A 25 15.82 17.00 26.40
N VAL A 26 16.27 16.18 27.35
CA VAL A 26 15.51 15.06 27.90
C VAL A 26 14.36 15.57 28.77
N PHE A 27 14.61 16.53 29.66
CA PHE A 27 13.56 17.12 30.50
C PHE A 27 12.47 17.79 29.67
N LEU A 28 12.83 18.49 28.60
CA LEU A 28 11.86 19.11 27.68
C LEU A 28 10.92 18.08 27.03
N LYS A 29 11.37 16.84 26.81
CA LYS A 29 10.60 15.77 26.18
C LYS A 29 9.94 14.80 27.17
N GLU A 30 10.18 14.94 28.47
CA GLU A 30 9.75 13.98 29.48
C GLU A 30 8.23 13.76 29.46
N LYS A 31 7.47 14.86 29.42
CA LYS A 31 6.01 14.81 29.39
C LYS A 31 5.48 14.10 28.14
N GLU A 32 5.90 14.55 26.96
CA GLU A 32 5.50 13.96 25.67
C GLU A 32 5.86 12.46 25.62
N THR A 33 7.05 12.10 26.10
CA THR A 33 7.52 10.71 26.13
C THR A 33 6.62 9.85 27.01
N LYS A 34 6.27 10.33 28.21
CA LYS A 34 5.36 9.63 29.13
C LYS A 34 3.96 9.50 28.54
N GLU A 35 3.42 10.58 27.97
CA GLU A 35 2.09 10.57 27.33
C GLU A 35 2.04 9.59 26.17
N CYS A 36 3.07 9.56 25.31
CA CYS A 36 3.18 8.61 24.21
C CYS A 36 3.27 7.17 24.71
N ALA A 37 4.10 6.91 25.74
CA ALA A 37 4.25 5.58 26.32
C ALA A 37 2.93 5.06 26.93
N TYR A 38 2.21 5.89 27.69
CA TYR A 38 0.92 5.50 28.26
C TYR A 38 -0.16 5.33 27.19
N SER A 39 -0.19 6.19 26.18
CA SER A 39 -1.11 6.06 25.04
C SER A 39 -0.89 4.74 24.29
N LEU A 40 0.37 4.37 24.05
CA LEU A 40 0.71 3.10 23.43
C LEU A 40 0.34 1.91 24.32
N PHE A 41 0.63 2.00 25.62
CA PHE A 41 0.27 0.95 26.59
C PHE A 41 -1.24 0.74 26.67
N ASP A 42 -2.03 1.82 26.72
CA ASP A 42 -3.49 1.74 26.67
C ASP A 42 -3.96 1.07 25.38
N LEU A 43 -3.42 1.48 24.22
CA LEU A 43 -3.78 0.91 22.92
C LEU A 43 -3.55 -0.61 22.87
N VAL A 44 -2.38 -1.10 23.32
CA VAL A 44 -2.05 -2.54 23.27
C VAL A 44 -2.74 -3.35 24.36
N SER A 45 -3.19 -2.71 25.45
CA SER A 45 -3.92 -3.36 26.54
C SER A 45 -5.41 -3.57 26.24
N ARG A 46 -5.93 -2.95 25.17
CA ARG A 46 -7.32 -3.13 24.75
C ARG A 46 -7.55 -4.57 24.26
N LYS A 47 -8.67 -5.18 24.70
CA LYS A 47 -9.10 -6.51 24.25
C LYS A 47 -9.47 -6.54 22.76
N ASN A 48 -9.98 -5.42 22.25
CA ASN A 48 -10.42 -5.29 20.86
C ASN A 48 -9.39 -4.47 20.09
N LEU A 49 -9.13 -4.90 18.85
CA LEU A 49 -8.34 -4.13 17.90
C LEU A 49 -8.99 -2.74 17.67
N PRO A 50 -8.17 -1.69 17.45
CA PRO A 50 -8.70 -0.40 17.08
C PRO A 50 -9.53 -0.49 15.78
N PRO A 51 -10.46 0.44 15.55
CA PRO A 51 -11.23 0.49 14.31
C PRO A 51 -10.30 0.46 13.10
N ARG A 52 -10.64 -0.38 12.11
CA ARG A 52 -9.83 -0.55 10.90
C ARG A 52 -9.92 0.71 10.05
N PHE A 53 -8.86 1.51 10.07
CA PHE A 53 -8.70 2.60 9.11
C PHE A 53 -7.95 2.07 7.90
N THR A 54 -8.51 2.26 6.71
CA THR A 54 -7.77 2.03 5.47
C THR A 54 -6.60 3.01 5.41
N SER A 55 -5.37 2.52 5.52
CA SER A 55 -4.17 3.33 5.35
C SER A 55 -3.57 3.10 3.96
N ASN A 56 -2.98 4.16 3.39
CA ASN A 56 -2.25 4.08 2.12
C ASN A 56 -0.81 3.60 2.31
N LEU A 57 -0.48 3.13 3.52
CA LEU A 57 0.86 2.74 3.92
C LEU A 57 1.24 1.34 3.41
N CYS A 58 0.25 0.51 3.10
CA CYS A 58 0.51 -0.79 2.50
C CYS A 58 1.00 -0.61 1.06
N SER A 59 2.07 -1.33 0.69
CA SER A 59 2.48 -1.47 -0.71
C SER A 59 1.35 -2.05 -1.56
N HIS A 60 0.74 -3.13 -1.07
CA HIS A 60 -0.48 -3.71 -1.60
C HIS A 60 -1.29 -4.43 -0.50
N PRO A 61 -2.61 -4.21 -0.38
CA PRO A 61 -3.47 -4.85 0.63
C PRO A 61 -3.43 -6.39 0.67
N ARG A 62 -3.10 -7.02 -0.46
CA ARG A 62 -3.07 -8.48 -0.62
C ARG A 62 -1.71 -9.11 -0.34
N ASP A 63 -0.68 -8.29 -0.12
CA ASP A 63 0.68 -8.72 0.21
C ASP A 63 0.98 -8.49 1.71
N CYS A 64 -0.06 -8.27 2.52
CA CYS A 64 0.07 -8.03 3.94
C CYS A 64 0.49 -9.31 4.67
N SER A 65 1.50 -9.22 5.55
CA SER A 65 1.94 -10.33 6.41
C SER A 65 0.88 -10.76 7.43
N TYR A 66 -0.15 -9.93 7.65
CA TYR A 66 -1.20 -10.17 8.63
C TYR A 66 -2.60 -9.96 8.02
N PRO A 67 -2.99 -10.79 7.04
CA PRO A 67 -4.22 -10.58 6.26
C PRO A 67 -5.47 -10.59 7.13
N ASP A 68 -5.52 -11.44 8.17
CA ASP A 68 -6.69 -11.61 9.05
C ASP A 68 -6.95 -10.41 9.98
N ILE A 69 -5.96 -9.55 10.16
CA ILE A 69 -6.03 -8.41 11.07
C ILE A 69 -6.71 -7.20 10.39
N CYS A 70 -6.36 -6.93 9.14
CA CYS A 70 -6.76 -5.70 8.45
C CYS A 70 -7.75 -5.97 7.30
N LEU A 71 -7.26 -6.50 6.16
CA LEU A 71 -8.00 -6.60 4.90
C LEU A 71 -8.05 -8.06 4.42
N ALA A 72 -8.70 -8.96 5.16
CA ALA A 72 -8.57 -10.42 4.99
C ALA A 72 -9.15 -11.02 3.69
N ARG A 73 -10.07 -10.34 2.99
CA ARG A 73 -10.87 -10.97 1.91
C ARG A 73 -10.10 -11.18 0.59
N LYS A 74 -9.52 -12.35 0.35
CA LYS A 74 -8.99 -12.72 -0.97
C LYS A 74 -9.96 -13.61 -1.73
N VAL A 75 -10.69 -13.03 -2.67
CA VAL A 75 -11.73 -13.70 -3.47
C VAL A 75 -11.66 -13.20 -4.92
N PRO A 76 -12.04 -14.01 -5.92
CA PRO A 76 -12.15 -13.53 -7.29
C PRO A 76 -13.04 -12.30 -7.39
N GLY A 77 -12.56 -11.26 -8.07
CA GLY A 77 -13.27 -10.00 -8.17
C GLY A 77 -13.17 -9.11 -6.92
N ASP A 78 -12.22 -9.37 -6.01
CA ASP A 78 -11.90 -8.46 -4.92
C ASP A 78 -11.56 -7.04 -5.42
N ILE A 79 -11.99 -6.01 -4.68
CA ILE A 79 -11.82 -4.60 -5.09
C ILE A 79 -10.36 -4.20 -5.30
N PHE A 80 -9.41 -4.73 -4.53
CA PHE A 80 -7.98 -4.40 -4.68
C PHE A 80 -7.32 -5.09 -5.87
N THR A 81 -8.06 -5.90 -6.63
CA THR A 81 -7.60 -6.42 -7.92
C THR A 81 -7.88 -5.48 -9.09
N LEU A 82 -8.52 -4.33 -8.85
CA LEU A 82 -8.74 -3.30 -9.87
C LEU A 82 -7.38 -2.86 -10.45
N ARG A 83 -7.22 -3.05 -11.75
CA ARG A 83 -5.97 -2.72 -12.44
C ARG A 83 -5.63 -1.25 -12.28
N GLU A 84 -4.39 -0.96 -11.88
CA GLU A 84 -3.87 0.41 -11.70
C GLU A 84 -4.73 1.26 -10.72
N GLY A 85 -5.58 0.61 -9.90
CA GLY A 85 -6.62 1.28 -9.12
C GLY A 85 -6.22 1.61 -7.70
N LYS A 86 -4.97 1.98 -7.40
CA LYS A 86 -4.51 2.17 -6.01
C LYS A 86 -5.39 3.16 -5.24
N ALA A 87 -5.71 4.31 -5.85
CA ALA A 87 -6.56 5.32 -5.24
C ALA A 87 -8.05 4.95 -5.33
N GLU A 88 -8.49 4.45 -6.48
CA GLU A 88 -9.87 4.10 -6.80
C GLU A 88 -10.37 2.95 -5.93
N SER A 89 -9.59 1.86 -5.82
CA SER A 89 -9.93 0.69 -4.99
C SER A 89 -10.12 1.08 -3.53
N LEU A 90 -9.27 1.99 -3.03
CA LEU A 90 -9.38 2.49 -1.67
C LEU A 90 -10.64 3.35 -1.49
N LYS A 91 -10.95 4.22 -2.47
CA LYS A 91 -12.17 5.02 -2.48
C LYS A 91 -13.41 4.12 -2.40
N PHE A 92 -13.49 3.11 -3.26
CA PHE A 92 -14.59 2.14 -3.25
C PHE A 92 -14.66 1.35 -1.95
N TYR A 93 -13.51 0.91 -1.42
CA TYR A 93 -13.48 0.20 -0.14
C TYR A 93 -14.02 1.06 1.01
N LYS A 94 -13.67 2.36 1.05
CA LYS A 94 -14.21 3.31 2.05
C LYS A 94 -15.72 3.52 1.92
N GLN A 95 -16.27 3.33 0.72
CA GLN A 95 -17.72 3.35 0.46
C GLN A 95 -18.39 1.99 0.80
N GLY A 96 -17.63 0.99 1.28
CA GLY A 96 -18.14 -0.33 1.59
C GLY A 96 -18.23 -1.28 0.40
N ILE A 97 -17.70 -0.89 -0.77
CA ILE A 97 -17.65 -1.73 -1.96
C ILE A 97 -16.43 -2.63 -1.89
N LEU A 98 -16.67 -3.94 -1.77
CA LEU A 98 -15.61 -4.93 -1.54
C LEU A 98 -15.30 -5.77 -2.78
N TYR A 99 -16.16 -5.74 -3.79
CA TYR A 99 -16.02 -6.52 -5.01
C TYR A 99 -16.17 -5.62 -6.23
N LEU A 100 -15.39 -5.90 -7.28
CA LEU A 100 -15.45 -5.21 -8.57
C LEU A 100 -16.85 -5.26 -9.18
N LYS A 101 -17.55 -6.39 -9.04
CA LYS A 101 -18.91 -6.55 -9.56
C LYS A 101 -19.93 -5.60 -8.93
N ASP A 102 -19.67 -5.10 -7.73
CA ASP A 102 -20.58 -4.24 -6.99
C ASP A 102 -20.38 -2.74 -7.34
N ILE A 103 -19.35 -2.40 -8.13
CA ILE A 103 -19.12 -1.03 -8.61
C ILE A 103 -20.23 -0.61 -9.58
N GLN A 104 -20.98 0.42 -9.23
CA GLN A 104 -22.03 1.00 -10.10
C GLN A 104 -21.50 2.23 -10.88
N GLU A 105 -20.84 3.14 -10.18
CA GLU A 105 -20.26 4.36 -10.74
C GLU A 105 -18.94 4.04 -11.44
N THR A 106 -18.98 4.02 -12.77
CA THR A 106 -17.79 3.72 -13.58
C THR A 106 -17.29 4.92 -14.36
N GLU A 107 -17.89 6.11 -14.27
CA GLU A 107 -17.56 7.25 -15.14
C GLU A 107 -16.07 7.59 -15.09
N ASN A 108 -15.52 7.59 -13.88
CA ASN A 108 -14.13 7.93 -13.58
C ASN A 108 -13.13 6.79 -13.84
N LEU A 109 -13.60 5.59 -14.21
CA LEU A 109 -12.74 4.47 -14.52
C LEU A 109 -12.21 4.55 -15.95
N THR A 110 -10.96 4.12 -16.13
CA THR A 110 -10.36 3.94 -17.45
C THR A 110 -11.09 2.84 -18.23
N ALA A 111 -10.94 2.82 -19.56
CA ALA A 111 -11.56 1.78 -20.40
C ALA A 111 -11.18 0.36 -19.95
N ARG A 112 -9.91 0.14 -19.56
CA ARG A 112 -9.43 -1.16 -19.07
C ARG A 112 -10.10 -1.57 -17.75
N GLN A 113 -10.26 -0.64 -16.82
CA GLN A 113 -10.95 -0.86 -15.55
C GLN A 113 -12.44 -1.13 -15.76
N LYS A 114 -13.10 -0.36 -16.65
CA LYS A 114 -14.51 -0.59 -17.05
C LYS A 114 -14.71 -2.01 -17.59
N THR A 115 -13.83 -2.45 -18.49
CA THR A 115 -13.86 -3.83 -19.02
C THR A 115 -13.70 -4.87 -17.91
N GLN A 116 -12.79 -4.64 -16.96
CA GLN A 116 -12.58 -5.55 -15.82
C GLN A 116 -13.84 -5.65 -14.95
N VAL A 117 -14.44 -4.51 -14.60
CA VAL A 117 -15.70 -4.44 -13.83
C VAL A 117 -16.83 -5.15 -14.56
N GLN A 118 -17.03 -4.85 -15.85
CA GLN A 118 -18.07 -5.47 -16.66
C GLN A 118 -17.90 -7.00 -16.77
N THR A 119 -16.66 -7.48 -16.92
CA THR A 119 -16.37 -8.92 -16.92
C THR A 119 -16.77 -9.57 -15.60
N MET A 120 -16.50 -8.90 -14.46
CA MET A 120 -16.88 -9.40 -13.14
C MET A 120 -18.39 -9.35 -12.88
N GLN A 121 -19.08 -8.35 -13.44
CA GLN A 121 -20.54 -8.22 -13.34
C GLN A 121 -21.28 -9.27 -14.17
N THR A 122 -20.80 -9.51 -15.39
CA THR A 122 -21.48 -10.38 -16.36
C THR A 122 -21.02 -11.83 -16.30
N GLY A 123 -19.85 -12.09 -15.72
CA GLY A 123 -19.17 -13.38 -15.78
C GLY A 123 -18.67 -13.75 -17.18
N LYS A 124 -18.79 -12.85 -18.16
CA LYS A 124 -18.40 -13.10 -19.56
C LYS A 124 -17.03 -12.51 -19.83
N PRO A 125 -16.08 -13.29 -20.38
CA PRO A 125 -14.77 -12.77 -20.73
C PRO A 125 -14.88 -11.72 -21.84
N PHE A 126 -14.08 -10.66 -21.74
CA PHE A 126 -13.94 -9.68 -22.81
C PHE A 126 -12.97 -10.18 -23.88
N ILE A 127 -13.41 -10.15 -25.14
CA ILE A 127 -12.60 -10.53 -26.31
C ILE A 127 -12.55 -9.33 -27.26
N ASN A 128 -11.36 -8.82 -27.55
CA ASN A 128 -11.17 -7.78 -28.56
C ASN A 128 -11.07 -8.43 -29.95
N GLN A 129 -12.23 -8.77 -30.52
CA GLN A 129 -12.32 -9.52 -31.77
C GLN A 129 -11.60 -8.82 -32.93
N LYS A 130 -11.66 -7.48 -32.98
CA LYS A 130 -10.99 -6.68 -34.01
C LYS A 130 -9.47 -6.88 -34.03
N VAL A 131 -8.84 -6.85 -32.85
CA VAL A 131 -7.39 -7.07 -32.72
C VAL A 131 -7.00 -8.47 -33.17
N PHE A 132 -7.81 -9.48 -32.83
CA PHE A 132 -7.55 -10.83 -33.31
C PHE A 132 -7.65 -10.91 -34.83
N THR A 133 -8.67 -10.32 -35.44
CA THR A 133 -8.80 -10.27 -36.91
C THR A 133 -7.60 -9.60 -37.57
N GLU A 134 -7.21 -8.40 -37.14
CA GLU A 134 -6.05 -7.69 -37.68
C GLU A 134 -4.75 -8.48 -37.51
N LEU A 135 -4.59 -9.17 -36.37
CA LEU A 135 -3.43 -10.00 -36.10
C LEU A 135 -3.41 -11.21 -37.05
N PHE A 136 -4.53 -11.92 -37.21
CA PHE A 136 -4.61 -13.07 -38.12
C PHE A 136 -4.39 -12.66 -39.58
N GLU A 137 -4.94 -11.52 -40.03
CA GLU A 137 -4.69 -10.98 -41.37
C GLU A 137 -3.19 -10.71 -41.59
N LYS A 138 -2.51 -10.11 -40.61
CA LYS A 138 -1.07 -9.84 -40.69
C LYS A 138 -0.23 -11.12 -40.78
N TYR A 139 -0.57 -12.16 -40.01
CA TYR A 139 0.17 -13.42 -40.02
C TYR A 139 -0.09 -14.22 -41.30
N VAL A 140 -1.31 -14.25 -41.82
CA VAL A 140 -1.63 -14.94 -43.09
C VAL A 140 -0.82 -14.34 -44.25
N ILE A 141 -0.65 -13.02 -44.28
CA ILE A 141 0.16 -12.33 -45.30
C ILE A 141 1.66 -12.65 -45.17
N GLN A 142 2.19 -12.86 -43.96
CA GLN A 142 3.61 -13.20 -43.73
C GLN A 142 3.96 -14.66 -44.01
N SER A 143 2.99 -15.58 -44.04
CA SER A 143 3.20 -16.99 -44.38
C SER A 143 2.99 -17.33 -45.87
N ILE A 144 2.64 -16.33 -46.70
CA ILE A 144 2.43 -16.48 -48.16
C ILE A 144 3.61 -15.89 -48.97
N PHE A 145 4.65 -15.36 -48.32
CA PHE A 145 5.91 -14.92 -48.93
C PHE A 145 7.11 -15.67 -48.36
#